data_AF-A0A925QES0-F1
#
_entry.id   AF-A0A925QES0-F1
#
_cell.length_a   1.000
_cell.length_b   1.000
_cell.length_c   1.000
_cell.angle_alpha   90.00
_cell.angle_beta   90.00
_cell.angle_gamma   90.00
#
_symmetry.space_group_name_H-M   'P 1'
#
loop_
_entity.id
_entity.type
_entity.pdbx_description
1 polymer ?
#
loop_
_entity_poly.entity_id
_entity_poly.type
_entity_poly.pdbx_seq_one_letter_code
_entity_poly.pdbx_strand_id
1 'polypeptide(L)'
;MKRIYLLWMLLLVCNLSFAQLSRNKEALKEYYIKQSEACGGVAALFKKKGSWKRDTFGDGGVFSDKTFSADKHVEILNRLEKILPVLKEALPDLGGFELGWYRSITGNSMVANGPVPALFTGSVFTYFCNNADKILLGEEASSSLKIYFNSYGLFGEKLNQWDINNDGKMVSIYQLPDSIGKWKGLTLYEPKQTGGPGLPTDRAVVLGHNRQMPWHILTQKQYLTGYANELLKNKKEQVEGNDTYIQKMKENIASMRASKAFTPEQKKSTVEKLEEQLKEFSDNTSKKNIAEAGNIYKEKIKPVNEYLDTASAETLTQRAILDKNSIEFKGYFAKPGQSGIKLISFTSKYFNPALPRYVPQFIVLYWRWGQDPPSLKFAKEMDKNFPVEKLKTLIDK
;
A
#
# COMPACT_ATOMS: atom_id res chain seq x y z
N MET A 1 6.48 -33.33 33.24
CA MET A 1 7.30 -32.20 32.77
C MET A 1 8.12 -32.48 31.50
N LYS A 2 8.93 -33.57 31.40
CA LYS A 2 9.78 -33.84 30.21
C LYS A 2 9.02 -33.99 28.86
N ARG A 3 7.79 -34.51 28.85
CA ARG A 3 6.97 -34.64 27.61
C ARG A 3 6.45 -33.31 27.05
N ILE A 4 6.26 -32.29 27.88
CA ILE A 4 5.76 -30.97 27.44
C ILE A 4 6.90 -30.19 26.75
N TYR A 5 8.12 -30.28 27.27
CA TYR A 5 9.30 -29.66 26.65
C TYR A 5 9.65 -30.25 25.29
N LEU A 6 9.45 -31.56 25.09
CA LEU A 6 9.69 -32.20 23.79
C LEU A 6 8.68 -31.71 22.72
N LEU A 7 7.41 -31.53 23.12
CA LEU A 7 6.36 -31.03 22.22
C LEU A 7 6.59 -29.56 21.84
N TRP A 8 7.00 -28.73 22.81
CA TRP A 8 7.37 -27.33 22.56
C TRP A 8 8.63 -27.19 21.71
N MET A 9 9.65 -28.03 21.90
CA MET A 9 10.83 -28.04 21.02
C MET A 9 10.48 -28.51 19.61
N LEU A 10 9.63 -29.53 19.44
CA LEU A 10 9.17 -29.98 18.12
C LEU A 10 8.37 -28.89 17.40
N LEU A 11 7.49 -28.17 18.10
CA LEU A 11 6.76 -27.04 17.55
C LEU A 11 7.70 -25.86 17.20
N LEU A 12 8.71 -25.58 18.01
CA LEU A 12 9.69 -24.53 17.72
C LEU A 12 10.53 -24.88 16.48
N VAL A 13 11.02 -26.12 16.41
CA VAL A 13 11.83 -26.61 15.28
C VAL A 13 11.01 -26.62 13.99
N CYS A 14 9.74 -27.05 14.00
CA CYS A 14 8.86 -26.99 12.83
C CYS A 14 8.64 -25.54 12.34
N ASN A 15 8.46 -24.57 13.24
CA ASN A 15 8.26 -23.16 12.87
C ASN A 15 9.55 -22.51 12.32
N LEU A 16 10.71 -22.83 12.90
CA LEU A 16 12.01 -22.37 12.40
C LEU A 16 12.33 -22.93 11.00
N SER A 17 12.03 -24.21 10.75
CA SER A 17 12.16 -24.84 9.44
C SER A 17 11.32 -24.14 8.37
N PHE A 18 10.05 -23.84 8.68
CA PHE A 18 9.15 -23.19 7.73
C PHE A 18 9.57 -21.75 7.43
N ALA A 19 10.05 -21.01 8.44
CA ALA A 19 10.55 -19.64 8.27
C ALA A 19 11.85 -19.54 7.46
N GLN A 20 12.67 -20.61 7.44
CA GLN A 20 13.84 -20.70 6.58
C GLN A 20 13.46 -21.14 5.16
N LEU A 21 12.56 -22.11 5.04
CA LEU A 21 12.08 -22.63 3.76
C LEU A 21 11.33 -21.56 2.96
N SER A 22 10.53 -20.75 3.65
CA SER A 22 9.81 -19.63 3.05
C SER A 22 10.75 -18.61 2.43
N ARG A 23 12.04 -18.54 2.79
CA ARG A 23 12.97 -17.57 2.20
C ARG A 23 13.49 -17.94 0.81
N ASN A 24 13.31 -19.20 0.39
CA ASN A 24 13.79 -19.70 -0.90
C ASN A 24 12.60 -20.20 -1.75
N LYS A 25 12.29 -19.47 -2.83
CA LYS A 25 11.16 -19.79 -3.71
C LYS A 25 11.25 -21.19 -4.33
N GLU A 26 12.45 -21.63 -4.73
CA GLU A 26 12.62 -22.96 -5.30
C GLU A 26 12.44 -24.05 -4.24
N ALA A 27 12.96 -23.84 -3.02
CA ALA A 27 12.75 -24.80 -1.92
C ALA A 27 11.26 -24.92 -1.56
N LEU A 28 10.52 -23.80 -1.55
CA LEU A 28 9.08 -23.80 -1.28
C LEU A 28 8.28 -24.52 -2.39
N LYS A 29 8.66 -24.31 -3.65
CA LYS A 29 8.08 -25.02 -4.79
C LYS A 29 8.36 -26.53 -4.72
N GLU A 30 9.59 -26.94 -4.43
CA GLU A 30 9.97 -28.35 -4.23
C GLU A 30 9.18 -28.98 -3.09
N TYR A 31 8.99 -28.26 -1.99
CA TYR A 31 8.16 -28.70 -0.87
C TYR A 31 6.72 -29.01 -1.31
N TYR A 32 6.07 -28.12 -2.07
CA TYR A 32 4.70 -28.37 -2.55
C TYR A 32 4.63 -29.51 -3.57
N ILE A 33 5.65 -29.66 -4.42
CA ILE A 33 5.73 -30.79 -5.35
C ILE A 33 5.78 -32.10 -4.55
N LYS A 34 6.68 -32.21 -3.58
CA LYS A 34 6.82 -33.39 -2.73
C LYS A 34 5.54 -33.68 -1.94
N GLN A 35 4.92 -32.65 -1.36
CA GLN A 35 3.64 -32.80 -0.67
C GLN A 35 2.55 -33.37 -1.58
N SER A 36 2.54 -33.00 -2.86
CA SER A 36 1.55 -33.49 -3.81
C SER A 36 1.69 -34.97 -4.16
N GLU A 37 2.88 -35.57 -3.99
CA GLU A 37 3.15 -36.97 -4.36
C GLU A 37 2.23 -37.95 -3.63
N ALA A 38 1.91 -37.67 -2.37
CA ALA A 38 1.00 -38.49 -1.57
C ALA A 38 -0.43 -38.55 -2.14
N CYS A 39 -0.82 -37.56 -2.95
CA CYS A 39 -2.11 -37.50 -3.64
C CYS A 39 -2.02 -37.88 -5.14
N GLY A 40 -0.94 -38.53 -5.58
CA GLY A 40 -0.72 -38.84 -7.01
C GLY A 40 -0.05 -37.72 -7.81
N GLY A 41 0.64 -36.81 -7.11
CA GLY A 41 1.47 -35.75 -7.69
C GLY A 41 0.70 -34.54 -8.20
N VAL A 42 1.43 -33.58 -8.77
CA VAL A 42 0.91 -32.32 -9.31
C VAL A 42 -0.18 -32.55 -10.38
N ALA A 43 -0.06 -33.62 -11.16
CA ALA A 43 -1.05 -33.97 -12.18
C ALA A 43 -2.44 -34.26 -11.56
N ALA A 44 -2.50 -34.84 -10.36
CA ALA A 44 -3.75 -35.08 -9.66
C ALA A 44 -4.41 -33.78 -9.19
N LEU A 45 -3.62 -32.79 -8.76
CA LEU A 45 -4.12 -31.45 -8.42
C LEU A 45 -4.76 -30.78 -9.65
N PHE A 46 -4.09 -30.79 -10.80
CA PHE A 46 -4.61 -30.16 -12.02
C PHE A 46 -5.84 -30.86 -12.62
N LYS A 47 -6.06 -32.15 -12.31
CA LYS A 47 -7.30 -32.86 -12.69
C LYS A 47 -8.53 -32.38 -11.92
N LYS A 48 -8.36 -31.68 -10.78
CA LYS A 48 -9.50 -31.06 -10.08
C LYS A 48 -9.99 -29.87 -10.89
N LYS A 49 -11.22 -29.98 -11.40
CA LYS A 49 -11.89 -28.92 -12.15
C LYS A 49 -12.23 -27.77 -11.22
N GLY A 50 -11.64 -26.62 -11.45
CA GLY A 50 -12.02 -25.37 -10.83
C GLY A 50 -13.34 -24.81 -11.33
N SER A 51 -13.80 -23.75 -10.68
CA SER A 51 -14.99 -23.01 -11.09
C SER A 51 -14.84 -21.51 -10.82
N TRP A 52 -15.64 -20.72 -11.53
CA TRP A 52 -15.82 -19.30 -11.25
C TRP A 52 -16.97 -19.16 -10.24
N LYS A 53 -16.69 -18.59 -9.07
CA LYS A 53 -17.70 -18.35 -8.04
C LYS A 53 -17.78 -16.85 -7.78
N ARG A 54 -18.99 -16.29 -7.82
CA ARG A 54 -19.20 -14.97 -7.21
C ARG A 54 -19.15 -15.19 -5.70
N ASP A 55 -18.35 -14.40 -4.99
CA ASP A 55 -18.22 -14.51 -3.54
C ASP A 55 -19.61 -14.39 -2.88
N THR A 56 -19.86 -15.21 -1.86
CA THR A 56 -21.11 -15.24 -1.10
C THR A 56 -21.42 -13.92 -0.42
N PHE A 57 -20.39 -13.10 -0.14
CA PHE A 57 -20.57 -11.75 0.41
C PHE A 57 -21.07 -10.72 -0.63
N GLY A 58 -21.27 -11.12 -1.89
CA GLY A 58 -21.83 -10.25 -2.92
C GLY A 58 -20.85 -9.15 -3.35
N ASP A 59 -21.31 -7.91 -3.42
CA ASP A 59 -20.43 -6.76 -3.66
C ASP A 59 -19.79 -6.35 -2.32
N GLY A 60 -18.45 -6.34 -2.27
CA GLY A 60 -17.61 -6.25 -1.05
C GLY A 60 -17.63 -4.89 -0.33
N GLY A 61 -18.73 -4.15 -0.44
CA GLY A 61 -18.95 -2.84 0.16
C GLY A 61 -19.05 -1.71 -0.86
N VAL A 62 -19.95 -0.77 -0.57
CA VAL A 62 -20.15 0.47 -1.34
C VAL A 62 -19.90 1.66 -0.43
N PHE A 63 -18.69 2.20 -0.54
CA PHE A 63 -18.14 3.28 0.26
C PHE A 63 -17.52 4.34 -0.66
N SER A 64 -18.35 4.94 -1.52
CA SER A 64 -17.94 6.11 -2.31
C SER A 64 -17.82 7.35 -1.44
N ASP A 65 -17.13 8.37 -1.92
CA ASP A 65 -17.15 9.67 -1.27
C ASP A 65 -18.57 10.25 -1.24
N LYS A 66 -18.86 11.07 -0.21
CA LYS A 66 -20.21 11.59 0.07
C LYS A 66 -20.79 12.47 -1.04
N THR A 67 -19.95 12.93 -1.98
CA THR A 67 -20.40 13.81 -3.08
C THR A 67 -20.84 13.01 -4.31
N PHE A 68 -20.66 11.68 -4.30
CA PHE A 68 -21.09 10.82 -5.38
C PHE A 68 -22.49 10.25 -5.13
N SER A 69 -23.35 10.34 -6.14
CA SER A 69 -24.75 9.93 -6.02
C SER A 69 -24.90 8.42 -6.01
N ALA A 70 -25.64 7.89 -5.03
CA ALA A 70 -25.79 6.46 -4.82
C ALA A 70 -26.54 5.74 -5.95
N ASP A 71 -27.46 6.42 -6.64
CA ASP A 71 -28.15 5.87 -7.81
C ASP A 71 -27.19 5.52 -8.96
N LYS A 72 -25.97 6.10 -8.97
CA LYS A 72 -24.93 5.83 -9.97
C LYS A 72 -23.97 4.71 -9.57
N HIS A 73 -24.14 4.07 -8.39
CA HIS A 73 -23.31 2.92 -8.01
C HIS A 73 -23.49 1.74 -8.97
N VAL A 74 -24.71 1.51 -9.45
CA VAL A 74 -25.01 0.44 -10.42
C VAL A 74 -24.21 0.59 -11.72
N GLU A 75 -23.98 1.83 -12.18
CA GLU A 75 -23.18 2.10 -13.38
C GLU A 75 -21.72 1.62 -13.20
N ILE A 76 -21.13 1.88 -12.03
CA ILE A 76 -19.77 1.44 -11.71
C ILE A 76 -19.72 -0.09 -11.62
N LEU A 77 -20.69 -0.69 -10.93
CA LEU A 77 -20.74 -2.15 -10.77
C LEU A 77 -20.89 -2.85 -12.13
N ASN A 78 -21.80 -2.39 -12.98
CA ASN A 78 -21.99 -2.93 -14.35
C ASN A 78 -20.71 -2.83 -15.19
N ARG A 79 -19.93 -1.76 -15.01
CA ARG A 79 -18.63 -1.60 -15.67
C ARG A 79 -17.59 -2.58 -15.16
N LEU A 80 -17.50 -2.77 -13.84
CA LEU A 80 -16.61 -3.78 -13.26
C LEU A 80 -17.00 -5.20 -13.71
N GLU A 81 -18.27 -5.48 -13.95
CA GLU A 81 -18.74 -6.78 -14.45
C GLU A 81 -18.17 -7.13 -15.84
N LYS A 82 -17.87 -6.12 -16.67
CA LYS A 82 -17.22 -6.29 -17.99
C LYS A 82 -15.79 -6.83 -17.89
N ILE A 83 -15.19 -6.82 -16.70
CA ILE A 83 -13.87 -7.44 -16.45
C ILE A 83 -13.98 -8.96 -16.48
N LEU A 84 -15.09 -9.56 -16.02
CA LEU A 84 -15.18 -11.02 -15.87
C LEU A 84 -14.94 -11.78 -17.20
N PRO A 85 -15.52 -11.37 -18.35
CA PRO A 85 -15.19 -11.99 -19.64
C PRO A 85 -13.70 -11.89 -20.02
N VAL A 86 -13.04 -10.77 -19.71
CA VAL A 86 -11.60 -10.55 -19.94
C VAL A 86 -10.78 -11.57 -19.14
N LEU A 87 -11.19 -11.86 -17.90
CA LEU A 87 -10.52 -12.84 -17.05
C LEU A 87 -10.77 -14.28 -17.47
N LYS A 88 -11.98 -14.61 -17.90
CA LYS A 88 -12.30 -15.94 -18.44
C LYS A 88 -11.47 -16.28 -19.67
N GLU A 89 -11.14 -15.30 -20.48
CA GLU A 89 -10.23 -15.46 -21.62
C GLU A 89 -8.77 -15.60 -21.18
N ALA A 90 -8.35 -14.86 -20.16
CA ALA A 90 -7.00 -14.99 -19.59
C ALA A 90 -6.78 -16.36 -18.93
N LEU A 91 -7.82 -16.92 -18.31
CA LEU A 91 -7.80 -18.16 -17.52
C LEU A 91 -8.81 -19.17 -18.08
N PRO A 92 -8.55 -19.73 -19.28
CA PRO A 92 -9.49 -20.65 -19.94
C PRO A 92 -9.58 -22.01 -19.22
N ASP A 93 -8.58 -22.39 -18.43
CA ASP A 93 -8.52 -23.66 -17.71
C ASP A 93 -8.25 -23.46 -16.21
N LEU A 94 -9.30 -23.63 -15.41
CA LEU A 94 -9.22 -23.56 -13.95
C LEU A 94 -8.76 -24.87 -13.27
N GLY A 95 -8.17 -25.81 -14.02
CA GLY A 95 -7.62 -27.04 -13.43
C GLY A 95 -6.60 -26.73 -12.33
N GLY A 96 -6.88 -27.17 -11.10
CA GLY A 96 -6.03 -26.95 -9.93
C GLY A 96 -6.40 -25.78 -9.03
N PHE A 97 -7.38 -24.93 -9.37
CA PHE A 97 -7.81 -23.83 -8.50
C PHE A 97 -9.24 -23.38 -8.77
N GLU A 98 -9.91 -22.84 -7.77
CA GLU A 98 -11.17 -22.09 -7.92
C GLU A 98 -10.91 -20.59 -7.89
N LEU A 99 -11.73 -19.81 -8.61
CA LEU A 99 -11.66 -18.35 -8.59
C LEU A 99 -12.95 -17.76 -8.03
N GLY A 100 -12.85 -17.24 -6.81
CA GLY A 100 -13.86 -16.40 -6.19
C GLY A 100 -13.72 -14.96 -6.66
N TRP A 101 -14.81 -14.26 -6.99
CA TRP A 101 -14.72 -12.85 -7.38
C TRP A 101 -15.83 -11.99 -6.78
N TYR A 102 -15.50 -10.72 -6.55
CA TYR A 102 -16.43 -9.69 -6.11
C TYR A 102 -16.03 -8.31 -6.64
N ARG A 103 -16.95 -7.36 -6.49
CA ARG A 103 -16.80 -5.96 -6.91
C ARG A 103 -16.97 -5.06 -5.70
N SER A 104 -16.31 -3.92 -5.67
CA SER A 104 -16.55 -2.92 -4.64
C SER A 104 -16.29 -1.50 -5.14
N ILE A 105 -16.94 -0.54 -4.50
CA ILE A 105 -16.72 0.90 -4.71
C ILE A 105 -16.13 1.39 -3.41
N THR A 106 -14.82 1.64 -3.36
CA THR A 106 -14.14 1.92 -2.09
C THR A 106 -13.10 3.02 -2.21
N GLY A 107 -13.16 3.94 -1.25
CA GLY A 107 -12.18 5.01 -1.11
C GLY A 107 -12.62 6.34 -1.72
N ASN A 108 -11.76 7.33 -1.58
CA ASN A 108 -12.00 8.68 -2.05
C ASN A 108 -11.33 8.91 -3.41
N SER A 109 -11.96 9.75 -4.23
CA SER A 109 -11.39 10.21 -5.50
C SER A 109 -9.95 10.73 -5.30
N MET A 110 -9.03 10.36 -6.19
CA MET A 110 -7.60 10.72 -6.09
C MET A 110 -7.36 12.23 -6.23
N VAL A 111 -8.30 12.94 -6.84
CA VAL A 111 -8.37 14.40 -6.94
C VAL A 111 -9.77 14.86 -6.52
N ALA A 112 -9.89 16.10 -6.05
CA ALA A 112 -11.19 16.67 -5.66
C ALA A 112 -12.19 16.59 -6.82
N ASN A 113 -13.40 16.09 -6.54
CA ASN A 113 -14.45 15.85 -7.54
C ASN A 113 -14.03 14.95 -8.73
N GLY A 114 -12.96 14.17 -8.57
CA GLY A 114 -12.46 13.27 -9.60
C GLY A 114 -13.31 12.01 -9.80
N PRO A 115 -12.88 11.12 -10.69
CA PRO A 115 -13.54 9.85 -10.91
C PRO A 115 -13.53 8.95 -9.66
N VAL A 116 -14.62 8.21 -9.46
CA VAL A 116 -14.84 7.37 -8.29
C VAL A 116 -13.96 6.12 -8.37
N PRO A 117 -13.18 5.82 -7.30
CA PRO A 117 -12.45 4.57 -7.17
C PRO A 117 -13.36 3.35 -7.14
N ALA A 118 -12.97 2.30 -7.86
CA ALA A 118 -13.66 1.02 -7.82
C ALA A 118 -12.68 -0.14 -7.97
N LEU A 119 -13.09 -1.34 -7.55
CA LEU A 119 -12.25 -2.52 -7.50
C LEU A 119 -13.02 -3.76 -7.95
N PHE A 120 -12.41 -4.53 -8.85
CA PHE A 120 -12.73 -5.93 -9.07
C PHE A 120 -11.65 -6.79 -8.41
N THR A 121 -12.04 -7.73 -7.55
CA THR A 121 -11.15 -8.69 -6.92
C THR A 121 -11.45 -10.09 -7.43
N GLY A 122 -10.41 -10.81 -7.84
CA GLY A 122 -10.42 -12.26 -8.07
C GLY A 122 -9.50 -12.95 -7.07
N SER A 123 -10.06 -13.72 -6.15
CA SER A 123 -9.35 -14.56 -5.18
C SER A 123 -9.15 -15.95 -5.77
N VAL A 124 -7.91 -16.44 -5.80
CA VAL A 124 -7.57 -17.74 -6.37
C VAL A 124 -7.30 -18.72 -5.22
N PHE A 125 -8.19 -19.70 -5.07
CA PHE A 125 -8.12 -20.75 -4.06
C PHE A 125 -7.56 -22.01 -4.70
N THR A 126 -6.39 -22.45 -4.27
CA THR A 126 -5.67 -23.56 -4.92
C THR A 126 -6.00 -24.90 -4.27
N TYR A 127 -6.11 -25.96 -5.08
CA TYR A 127 -6.18 -27.31 -4.54
C TYR A 127 -4.80 -27.76 -4.03
N PHE A 128 -4.76 -28.39 -2.87
CA PHE A 128 -3.54 -28.91 -2.25
C PHE A 128 -3.76 -30.32 -1.67
N CYS A 129 -2.67 -31.06 -1.45
CA CYS A 129 -2.70 -32.36 -0.77
C CYS A 129 -2.48 -32.14 0.73
N ASN A 130 -3.42 -32.58 1.57
CA ASN A 130 -3.27 -32.49 3.03
C ASN A 130 -2.51 -33.71 3.59
N ASN A 131 -2.25 -33.71 4.91
CA ASN A 131 -1.53 -34.80 5.59
C ASN A 131 -2.33 -36.13 5.70
N ALA A 132 -3.56 -36.15 5.21
CA ALA A 132 -4.40 -37.35 5.15
C ALA A 132 -4.56 -37.85 3.70
N ASP A 133 -3.65 -37.44 2.82
CA ASP A 133 -3.57 -37.81 1.40
C ASP A 133 -4.86 -37.47 0.63
N LYS A 134 -5.53 -36.39 1.03
CA LYS A 134 -6.72 -35.86 0.36
C LYS A 134 -6.41 -34.55 -0.34
N ILE A 135 -6.93 -34.44 -1.56
CA ILE A 135 -6.92 -33.17 -2.30
C ILE A 135 -8.09 -32.31 -1.81
N LEU A 136 -7.76 -31.18 -1.19
CA LEU A 136 -8.71 -30.21 -0.65
C LEU A 136 -8.51 -28.85 -1.31
N LEU A 137 -9.54 -28.00 -1.28
CA LEU A 137 -9.43 -26.60 -1.68
C LEU A 137 -8.86 -25.79 -0.51
N GLY A 138 -7.90 -24.92 -0.75
CA GLY A 138 -7.41 -23.98 0.25
C GLY A 138 -8.50 -23.01 0.70
N GLU A 139 -8.54 -22.71 2.01
CA GLU A 139 -9.48 -21.72 2.58
C GLU A 139 -8.95 -20.28 2.48
N GLU A 140 -7.64 -20.13 2.28
CA GLU A 140 -6.99 -18.83 2.07
C GLU A 140 -6.47 -18.69 0.64
N ALA A 141 -6.71 -17.53 0.04
CA ALA A 141 -6.22 -17.20 -1.28
C ALA A 141 -4.75 -16.72 -1.19
N SER A 142 -3.80 -17.62 -1.45
CA SER A 142 -2.38 -17.28 -1.61
C SER A 142 -2.09 -16.48 -2.90
N SER A 143 -2.99 -16.64 -3.88
CA SER A 143 -2.97 -16.00 -5.18
C SER A 143 -4.19 -15.09 -5.35
N SER A 144 -4.01 -13.93 -5.97
CA SER A 144 -5.11 -13.01 -6.22
C SER A 144 -4.85 -12.10 -7.42
N LEU A 145 -5.93 -11.55 -7.94
CA LEU A 145 -5.96 -10.55 -8.99
C LEU A 145 -6.81 -9.38 -8.50
N LYS A 146 -6.35 -8.16 -8.72
CA LYS A 146 -7.09 -6.95 -8.41
C LYS A 146 -7.01 -5.99 -9.59
N ILE A 147 -8.17 -5.53 -10.05
CA ILE A 147 -8.28 -4.53 -11.11
C ILE A 147 -8.95 -3.30 -10.51
N TYR A 148 -8.17 -2.25 -10.37
CA TYR A 148 -8.60 -0.99 -9.80
C TYR A 148 -8.99 -0.02 -10.91
N PHE A 149 -10.17 0.57 -10.82
CA PHE A 149 -10.55 1.72 -11.62
C PHE A 149 -10.30 2.98 -10.79
N ASN A 150 -9.66 3.98 -11.40
CA ASN A 150 -9.45 5.31 -10.80
C ASN A 150 -8.79 5.30 -9.41
N SER A 151 -8.08 4.22 -9.06
CA SER A 151 -7.49 4.03 -7.74
C SER A 151 -6.06 3.55 -7.85
N TYR A 152 -5.20 4.07 -6.97
CA TYR A 152 -3.83 3.57 -6.82
C TYR A 152 -3.80 2.20 -6.15
N GLY A 153 -4.80 1.88 -5.30
CA GLY A 153 -4.97 0.54 -4.73
C GLY A 153 -3.73 -0.02 -4.03
N LEU A 154 -3.47 -1.31 -4.22
CA LEU A 154 -2.25 -1.99 -3.75
C LEU A 154 -1.05 -1.79 -4.69
N PHE A 155 -1.13 -0.88 -5.67
CA PHE A 155 0.02 -0.59 -6.53
C PHE A 155 1.16 0.04 -5.72
N GLY A 156 0.84 0.95 -4.80
CA GLY A 156 1.83 1.57 -3.94
C GLY A 156 1.20 2.29 -2.76
N GLU A 157 2.04 2.82 -1.89
CA GLU A 157 1.62 3.42 -0.63
C GLU A 157 1.55 4.95 -0.74
N LYS A 158 0.51 5.53 -0.11
CA LYS A 158 0.47 6.96 0.16
C LYS A 158 1.39 7.23 1.33
N LEU A 159 2.43 8.03 1.11
CA LEU A 159 3.39 8.37 2.15
C LEU A 159 2.89 9.53 3.00
N ASN A 160 2.47 10.63 2.35
CA ASN A 160 2.11 11.86 3.03
C ASN A 160 1.28 12.78 2.13
N GLN A 161 1.01 14.00 2.59
CA GLN A 161 0.56 15.12 1.78
C GLN A 161 1.55 16.27 1.95
N TRP A 162 2.01 16.86 0.85
CA TRP A 162 2.98 17.95 0.87
C TRP A 162 2.48 19.14 0.05
N ASP A 163 2.86 20.34 0.44
CA ASP A 163 2.85 21.51 -0.45
C ASP A 163 4.16 21.51 -1.24
N ILE A 164 4.11 20.98 -2.45
CA ILE A 164 5.28 20.82 -3.33
C ILE A 164 5.58 22.06 -4.18
N ASN A 165 4.72 23.08 -4.16
CA ASN A 165 4.86 24.28 -4.99
C ASN A 165 4.96 25.57 -4.17
N ASN A 166 4.83 25.48 -2.84
CA ASN A 166 4.74 26.61 -1.91
C ASN A 166 3.55 27.53 -2.21
N ASP A 167 2.42 26.96 -2.65
CA ASP A 167 1.19 27.67 -2.99
C ASP A 167 0.04 27.43 -1.99
N GLY A 168 0.36 26.76 -0.86
CA GLY A 168 -0.58 26.37 0.18
C GLY A 168 -1.43 25.15 -0.18
N LYS A 169 -1.26 24.56 -1.38
CA LYS A 169 -2.08 23.40 -1.81
C LYS A 169 -1.37 22.09 -1.51
N MET A 170 -1.93 21.37 -0.55
CA MET A 170 -1.47 20.04 -0.19
C MET A 170 -1.86 19.03 -1.28
N VAL A 171 -0.87 18.28 -1.77
CA VAL A 171 -1.07 17.16 -2.69
C VAL A 171 -0.63 15.86 -2.06
N SER A 172 -1.35 14.78 -2.34
CA SER A 172 -0.96 13.45 -1.87
C SER A 172 0.30 12.96 -2.59
N ILE A 173 1.24 12.45 -1.82
CA ILE A 173 2.52 11.93 -2.27
C ILE A 173 2.52 10.41 -2.11
N TYR A 174 2.89 9.72 -3.18
CA TYR A 174 2.95 8.27 -3.21
C TYR A 174 4.35 7.81 -3.61
N GLN A 175 4.74 6.64 -3.13
CA GLN A 175 5.91 5.95 -3.66
C GLN A 175 5.53 5.20 -4.93
N LEU A 176 6.27 5.44 -6.02
CA LEU A 176 6.19 4.63 -7.22
C LEU A 176 6.99 3.33 -7.00
N PRO A 177 6.40 2.15 -7.23
CA PRO A 177 7.13 0.89 -7.14
C PRO A 177 8.28 0.80 -8.14
N ASP A 178 9.19 -0.13 -7.86
CA ASP A 178 10.30 -0.40 -8.76
C ASP A 178 9.79 -0.97 -10.08
N SER A 179 10.35 -0.47 -11.18
CA SER A 179 10.12 -1.04 -12.50
C SER A 179 11.12 -2.16 -12.73
N ILE A 180 10.59 -3.32 -13.12
CA ILE A 180 11.34 -4.56 -13.27
C ILE A 180 11.32 -5.09 -14.70
N GLY A 181 10.87 -4.27 -15.66
CA GLY A 181 10.87 -4.60 -17.07
C GLY A 181 9.59 -4.22 -17.80
N LYS A 182 9.23 -5.03 -18.80
CA LYS A 182 8.05 -4.84 -19.64
C LYS A 182 7.18 -6.10 -19.65
N TRP A 183 5.87 -5.89 -19.69
CA TRP A 183 4.89 -6.95 -19.86
C TRP A 183 3.86 -6.51 -20.90
N LYS A 184 3.79 -7.23 -22.03
CA LYS A 184 2.91 -6.89 -23.17
C LYS A 184 3.03 -5.41 -23.59
N GLY A 185 4.27 -4.90 -23.63
CA GLY A 185 4.60 -3.51 -23.98
C GLY A 185 4.40 -2.47 -22.87
N LEU A 186 3.77 -2.83 -21.75
CA LEU A 186 3.57 -1.96 -20.59
C LEU A 186 4.76 -2.02 -19.64
N THR A 187 5.00 -0.96 -18.88
CA THR A 187 5.96 -0.98 -17.77
C THR A 187 5.45 -1.93 -16.69
N LEU A 188 6.26 -2.94 -16.37
CA LEU A 188 5.99 -3.89 -15.30
C LEU A 188 6.61 -3.38 -14.01
N TYR A 189 5.79 -3.34 -12.97
CA TYR A 189 6.16 -2.89 -11.65
C TYR A 189 6.12 -4.06 -10.66
N GLU A 190 6.95 -3.95 -9.61
CA GLU A 190 6.93 -4.83 -8.44
C GLU A 190 6.53 -3.98 -7.22
N PRO A 191 5.22 -3.88 -6.92
CA PRO A 191 4.74 -3.24 -5.68
C PRO A 191 5.51 -3.80 -4.47
N LYS A 192 6.10 -2.92 -3.65
CA LYS A 192 6.86 -3.36 -2.49
C LYS A 192 5.95 -4.17 -1.57
N GLN A 193 6.37 -5.39 -1.26
CA GLN A 193 5.75 -6.16 -0.20
C GLN A 193 6.19 -5.67 1.17
N THR A 194 5.24 -5.70 2.09
CA THR A 194 5.46 -5.60 3.53
C THR A 194 5.97 -6.91 4.15
N GLY A 195 6.57 -7.82 3.37
CA GLY A 195 7.10 -9.03 3.98
C GLY A 195 8.23 -9.71 3.23
N GLY A 196 8.89 -10.59 3.98
CA GLY A 196 10.22 -11.10 3.70
C GLY A 196 10.33 -12.06 2.51
N PRO A 197 11.53 -12.62 2.29
CA PRO A 197 11.81 -13.53 1.20
C PRO A 197 10.81 -14.72 1.18
N GLY A 198 10.36 -15.05 -0.04
CA GLY A 198 9.41 -16.10 -0.46
C GLY A 198 7.98 -16.05 0.10
N LEU A 199 7.54 -14.85 0.45
CA LEU A 199 6.15 -14.47 0.27
C LEU A 199 5.72 -14.50 -1.21
N PRO A 200 4.41 -14.44 -1.50
CA PRO A 200 3.88 -14.41 -2.87
C PRO A 200 4.60 -13.41 -3.77
N THR A 201 4.66 -13.63 -5.07
CA THR A 201 5.24 -12.62 -5.98
C THR A 201 4.13 -11.67 -6.42
N ASP A 202 4.40 -10.36 -6.38
CA ASP A 202 3.48 -9.33 -6.84
C ASP A 202 3.95 -8.70 -8.14
N ARG A 203 2.99 -8.40 -9.00
CA ARG A 203 3.19 -7.68 -10.25
C ARG A 203 2.06 -6.72 -10.47
N ALA A 204 2.40 -5.58 -11.07
CA ALA A 204 1.38 -4.66 -11.50
C ALA A 204 1.76 -3.92 -12.79
N VAL A 205 0.73 -3.54 -13.54
CA VAL A 205 0.82 -2.62 -14.66
C VAL A 205 -0.28 -1.57 -14.55
N VAL A 206 -0.03 -0.43 -15.18
CA VAL A 206 -0.96 0.71 -15.15
C VAL A 206 -1.34 1.03 -16.59
N LEU A 207 -2.64 1.11 -16.82
CA LEU A 207 -3.26 1.48 -18.08
C LEU A 207 -3.83 2.88 -17.89
N GLY A 208 -3.29 3.86 -18.58
CA GLY A 208 -3.89 5.19 -18.66
C GLY A 208 -4.43 5.49 -20.04
N HIS A 209 -5.33 6.48 -20.14
CA HIS A 209 -5.80 6.97 -21.43
C HIS A 209 -4.65 7.64 -22.19
N ASN A 210 -4.66 7.49 -23.51
CA ASN A 210 -3.65 8.07 -24.40
C ASN A 210 -2.18 7.74 -24.04
N ARG A 211 -1.96 6.59 -23.37
CA ARG A 211 -0.63 6.16 -22.88
C ARG A 211 0.01 7.11 -21.86
N GLN A 212 -0.75 8.05 -21.32
CA GLN A 212 -0.31 8.95 -20.26
C GLN A 212 -0.54 8.28 -18.90
N MET A 213 0.26 8.64 -17.90
CA MET A 213 0.06 8.18 -16.52
C MET A 213 -0.77 9.22 -15.76
N PRO A 214 -1.61 8.81 -14.80
CA PRO A 214 -2.41 9.74 -14.00
C PRO A 214 -1.60 10.56 -12.98
N TRP A 215 -0.28 10.35 -12.98
CA TRP A 215 0.68 11.02 -12.12
C TRP A 215 1.89 11.51 -12.89
N HIS A 216 2.63 12.40 -12.24
CA HIS A 216 3.99 12.76 -12.62
C HIS A 216 4.95 12.34 -11.50
N ILE A 217 6.20 12.05 -11.87
CA ILE A 217 7.29 11.94 -10.90
C ILE A 217 7.65 13.36 -10.46
N LEU A 218 7.80 13.56 -9.15
CA LEU A 218 8.20 14.87 -8.61
C LEU A 218 9.55 15.29 -9.22
N THR A 219 9.65 16.56 -9.56
CA THR A 219 10.95 17.17 -9.87
C THR A 219 11.78 17.31 -8.60
N GLN A 220 13.10 17.50 -8.75
CA GLN A 220 13.99 17.78 -7.61
C GLN A 220 13.50 18.99 -6.82
N LYS A 221 13.11 20.07 -7.50
CA LYS A 221 12.52 21.25 -6.84
C LYS A 221 11.27 20.91 -6.04
N GLN A 222 10.30 20.24 -6.66
CA GLN A 222 9.04 19.88 -5.99
C GLN A 222 9.25 19.00 -4.77
N TYR A 223 10.13 18.01 -4.88
CA TYR A 223 10.49 17.16 -3.76
C TYR A 223 11.13 17.96 -2.62
N LEU A 224 12.15 18.78 -2.91
CA LEU A 224 12.88 19.56 -1.90
C LEU A 224 11.96 20.59 -1.21
N THR A 225 11.13 21.28 -1.98
CA THR A 225 10.12 22.21 -1.46
C THR A 225 9.13 21.49 -0.54
N GLY A 226 8.53 20.38 -1.01
CA GLY A 226 7.59 19.61 -0.20
C GLY A 226 8.21 19.02 1.06
N TYR A 227 9.44 18.49 0.95
CA TYR A 227 10.17 17.91 2.07
C TYR A 227 10.57 18.97 3.11
N ALA A 228 11.06 20.15 2.68
CA ALA A 228 11.36 21.27 3.57
C ALA A 228 10.11 21.76 4.32
N ASN A 229 8.99 21.91 3.60
CA ASN A 229 7.71 22.32 4.19
C ASN A 229 7.21 21.31 5.22
N GLU A 230 7.35 20.02 4.95
CA GLU A 230 7.01 18.96 5.90
C GLU A 230 7.90 18.97 7.14
N LEU A 231 9.21 19.19 7.00
CA LEU A 231 10.12 19.34 8.14
C LEU A 231 9.77 20.56 8.99
N LEU A 232 9.43 21.69 8.37
CA LEU A 232 8.97 22.90 9.04
C LEU A 232 7.67 22.66 9.81
N LYS A 233 6.70 22.00 9.18
CA LYS A 233 5.43 21.63 9.80
C LYS A 233 5.65 20.72 11.01
N ASN A 234 6.43 19.65 10.86
CA ASN A 234 6.71 18.71 11.95
C ASN A 234 7.42 19.39 13.13
N LYS A 235 8.36 20.31 12.85
CA LYS A 235 8.99 21.13 13.89
C LYS A 235 7.97 21.99 14.63
N LYS A 236 7.08 22.66 13.89
CA LYS A 236 6.02 23.49 14.48
C LYS A 236 5.06 22.66 15.35
N GLU A 237 4.58 21.53 14.83
CA GLU A 237 3.68 20.62 15.56
C GLU A 237 4.32 20.06 16.83
N GLN A 238 5.64 19.79 16.83
CA GLN A 238 6.36 19.35 18.01
C GLN A 238 6.42 20.43 19.09
N VAL A 239 6.64 21.69 18.71
CA VAL A 239 6.63 22.83 19.65
C VAL A 239 5.22 23.06 20.19
N GLU A 240 4.21 23.15 19.32
CA GLU A 240 2.82 23.37 19.70
C GLU A 240 2.24 22.21 20.54
N GLY A 241 2.71 20.98 20.29
CA GLY A 241 2.35 19.80 21.08
C GLY A 241 2.83 19.89 22.53
N ASN A 242 4.04 20.40 22.77
CA ASN A 242 4.54 20.66 24.12
C ASN A 242 3.72 21.73 24.83
N ASP A 243 3.39 22.83 24.14
CA ASP A 243 2.57 23.92 24.69
C ASP A 243 1.16 23.42 25.05
N THR A 244 0.56 22.61 24.17
CA THR A 244 -0.75 22.00 24.40
C THR A 244 -0.74 21.07 25.62
N TYR A 245 0.32 20.27 25.78
CA TYR A 245 0.48 19.40 26.95
C TYR A 245 0.58 20.21 28.24
N ILE A 246 1.40 21.27 28.24
CA ILE A 246 1.56 22.19 29.37
C ILE A 246 0.23 22.83 29.76
N GLN A 247 -0.57 23.28 28.78
CA GLN A 247 -1.88 23.86 29.05
C GLN A 247 -2.85 22.83 29.65
N LYS A 248 -2.96 21.63 29.07
CA LYS A 248 -3.81 20.55 29.63
C LYS A 248 -3.42 20.17 31.06
N MET A 249 -2.13 20.15 31.36
CA MET A 249 -1.65 19.91 32.73
C MET A 249 -2.08 21.03 33.69
N LYS A 250 -1.97 22.30 33.28
CA LYS A 250 -2.44 23.44 34.09
C LYS A 250 -3.95 23.41 34.33
N GLU A 251 -4.73 23.07 33.31
CA GLU A 251 -6.18 22.89 33.40
C GLU A 251 -6.54 21.74 34.36
N ASN A 252 -5.84 20.60 34.27
CA ASN A 252 -6.03 19.48 35.18
C ASN A 252 -5.72 19.84 36.63
N ILE A 253 -4.64 20.60 36.87
CA ILE A 253 -4.30 21.12 38.21
C ILE A 253 -5.41 22.03 38.73
N ALA A 254 -5.90 22.96 37.91
CA ALA A 254 -6.99 23.87 38.28
C ALA A 254 -8.30 23.12 38.59
N SER A 255 -8.65 22.14 37.76
CA SER A 255 -9.82 21.28 37.95
C SER A 255 -9.72 20.45 39.23
N MET A 256 -8.55 19.87 39.52
CA MET A 256 -8.31 19.12 40.76
C MET A 256 -8.46 20.00 42.00
N ARG A 257 -7.96 21.24 41.97
CA ARG A 257 -8.13 22.23 43.05
C ARG A 257 -9.62 22.54 43.29
N ALA A 258 -10.38 22.76 42.22
CA ALA A 258 -11.78 23.13 42.26
C ALA A 258 -12.75 21.96 42.55
N SER A 259 -12.32 20.71 42.34
CA SER A 259 -13.19 19.53 42.45
C SER A 259 -13.81 19.39 43.84
N LYS A 260 -15.09 19.06 43.94
CA LYS A 260 -15.73 18.73 45.24
C LYS A 260 -15.67 17.24 45.58
N ALA A 261 -15.16 16.41 44.67
CA ALA A 261 -15.17 14.96 44.79
C ALA A 261 -14.02 14.38 45.64
N PHE A 262 -13.06 15.20 46.07
CA PHE A 262 -11.85 14.76 46.78
C PHE A 262 -11.69 15.51 48.11
N THR A 263 -11.10 14.83 49.11
CA THR A 263 -10.76 15.47 50.39
C THR A 263 -9.62 16.49 50.22
N PRO A 264 -9.45 17.45 51.15
CA PRO A 264 -8.35 18.42 51.10
C PRO A 264 -6.97 17.77 50.97
N GLU A 265 -6.72 16.68 51.70
CA GLU A 265 -5.45 15.94 51.67
C GLU A 265 -5.21 15.25 50.32
N GLN A 266 -6.25 14.64 49.74
CA GLN A 266 -6.19 14.01 48.42
C GLN A 266 -5.92 15.03 47.32
N LYS A 267 -6.57 16.20 47.38
CA LYS A 267 -6.32 17.30 46.45
C LYS A 267 -4.89 17.78 46.55
N LYS A 268 -4.42 18.05 47.76
CA LYS A 268 -3.06 18.55 48.00
C LYS A 268 -2.01 17.59 47.43
N SER A 269 -2.09 16.30 47.78
CA SER A 269 -1.15 15.30 47.28
C SER A 269 -1.20 15.13 45.76
N THR A 270 -2.38 15.15 45.15
CA THR A 270 -2.53 15.00 43.70
C THR A 270 -2.05 16.24 42.94
N VAL A 271 -2.37 17.44 43.45
CA VAL A 271 -1.91 18.71 42.88
C VAL A 271 -0.38 18.81 42.95
N GLU A 272 0.24 18.47 44.08
CA GLU A 272 1.70 18.48 44.23
C GLU A 272 2.37 17.56 43.18
N LYS A 273 1.86 16.34 42.99
CA LYS A 273 2.36 15.42 41.96
C LYS A 273 2.20 15.98 40.54
N LEU A 274 1.05 16.56 40.22
CA LEU A 274 0.81 17.14 38.90
C LEU A 274 1.68 18.38 38.64
N GLU A 275 1.93 19.20 39.66
CA GLU A 275 2.83 20.35 39.59
C GLU A 275 4.29 19.92 39.41
N GLU A 276 4.73 18.87 40.11
CA GLU A 276 6.04 18.27 39.94
C GLU A 276 6.22 17.72 38.51
N GLN A 277 5.24 16.96 38.01
CA GLN A 277 5.23 16.47 36.62
C GLN A 277 5.25 17.60 35.59
N LEU A 278 4.47 18.66 35.82
CA LEU A 278 4.47 19.84 34.94
C LEU A 278 5.83 20.51 34.94
N LYS A 279 6.47 20.65 36.11
CA LYS A 279 7.80 21.24 36.23
C LYS A 279 8.85 20.37 35.54
N GLU A 280 8.88 19.07 35.80
CA GLU A 280 9.80 18.13 35.16
C GLU A 280 9.65 18.15 33.64
N PHE A 281 8.40 18.11 33.14
CA PHE A 281 8.13 18.20 31.71
C PHE A 281 8.59 19.55 31.15
N SER A 282 8.26 20.67 31.79
CA SER A 282 8.59 22.01 31.29
C SER A 282 10.11 22.26 31.28
N ASP A 283 10.80 21.86 32.35
CA ASP A 283 12.21 22.19 32.55
C ASP A 283 13.16 21.24 31.83
N ASN A 284 12.82 19.96 31.73
CA ASN A 284 13.70 18.95 31.15
C ASN A 284 13.19 18.50 29.79
N THR A 285 11.97 17.96 29.74
CA THR A 285 11.45 17.28 28.55
C THR A 285 11.16 18.26 27.41
N SER A 286 10.45 19.36 27.67
CA SER A 286 10.05 20.33 26.66
C SER A 286 11.28 21.05 26.07
N LYS A 287 12.19 21.55 26.92
CA LYS A 287 13.42 22.20 26.46
C LYS A 287 14.29 21.24 25.62
N LYS A 288 14.45 19.99 26.08
CA LYS A 288 15.18 18.96 25.32
C LYS A 288 14.51 18.68 23.98
N ASN A 289 13.20 18.45 23.96
CA ASN A 289 12.44 18.20 22.74
C ASN A 289 12.55 19.36 21.74
N ILE A 290 12.46 20.61 22.20
CA ILE A 290 12.61 21.80 21.36
C ILE A 290 14.04 21.92 20.81
N ALA A 291 15.05 21.66 21.64
CA ALA A 291 16.45 21.67 21.21
C ALA A 291 16.75 20.57 20.19
N GLU A 292 16.27 19.34 20.42
CA GLU A 292 16.38 18.22 19.49
C GLU A 292 15.67 18.50 18.17
N ALA A 293 14.45 19.05 18.21
CA ALA A 293 13.72 19.49 17.03
C ALA A 293 14.51 20.54 16.23
N GLY A 294 15.12 21.50 16.93
CA GLY A 294 15.99 22.51 16.33
C GLY A 294 17.22 21.91 15.64
N ASN A 295 17.87 20.94 16.27
CA ASN A 295 19.06 20.27 15.73
C ASN A 295 18.72 19.36 14.54
N ILE A 296 17.72 18.48 14.67
CA ILE A 296 17.24 17.61 13.57
C ILE A 296 16.84 18.46 12.37
N TYR A 297 16.13 19.57 12.62
CA TYR A 297 15.77 20.52 11.57
C TYR A 297 16.99 21.13 10.91
N LYS A 298 17.96 21.63 11.69
CA LYS A 298 19.19 22.23 11.15
C LYS A 298 19.98 21.23 10.31
N GLU A 299 20.11 19.99 10.76
CA GLU A 299 20.84 18.93 10.06
C GLU A 299 20.13 18.48 8.78
N LYS A 300 18.80 18.40 8.79
CA LYS A 300 18.02 17.93 7.62
C LYS A 300 17.71 19.02 6.61
N ILE A 301 17.46 20.26 7.03
CA ILE A 301 17.10 21.34 6.10
C ILE A 301 18.30 22.03 5.49
N LYS A 302 19.44 22.09 6.20
CA LYS A 302 20.67 22.67 5.66
C LYS A 302 21.04 22.08 4.30
N PRO A 303 21.15 20.75 4.12
CA PRO A 303 21.48 20.18 2.81
C PRO A 303 20.40 20.46 1.76
N VAL A 304 19.13 20.58 2.16
CA VAL A 304 18.03 20.93 1.24
C VAL A 304 18.21 22.36 0.71
N ASN A 305 18.43 23.33 1.59
CA ASN A 305 18.62 24.73 1.22
C ASN A 305 19.90 24.91 0.40
N GLU A 306 21.02 24.32 0.85
CA GLU A 306 22.27 24.37 0.09
C GLU A 306 22.13 23.79 -1.32
N TYR A 307 21.37 22.69 -1.48
CA TYR A 307 21.10 22.15 -2.81
C TYR A 307 20.20 23.07 -3.65
N LEU A 308 19.14 23.63 -3.06
CA LEU A 308 18.25 24.58 -3.77
C LEU A 308 19.00 25.84 -4.22
N ASP A 309 19.94 26.32 -3.41
CA ASP A 309 20.70 27.55 -3.67
C ASP A 309 21.82 27.34 -4.71
N THR A 310 22.37 26.13 -4.81
CA THR A 310 23.52 25.83 -5.68
C THR A 310 23.16 25.10 -6.97
N ALA A 311 22.04 24.37 -7.01
CA ALA A 311 21.62 23.64 -8.20
C ALA A 311 21.09 24.58 -9.29
N SER A 312 21.44 24.29 -10.54
CA SER A 312 20.90 25.04 -11.68
C SER A 312 19.39 24.85 -11.83
N ALA A 313 18.71 25.81 -12.46
CA ALA A 313 17.29 25.68 -12.79
C ALA A 313 16.99 24.41 -13.61
N GLU A 314 17.86 24.06 -14.57
CA GLU A 314 17.73 22.84 -15.36
C GLU A 314 17.82 21.59 -14.47
N THR A 315 18.83 21.52 -13.60
CA THR A 315 18.98 20.42 -12.61
C THR A 315 17.72 20.27 -11.76
N LEU A 316 17.17 21.38 -11.29
CA LEU A 316 15.99 21.39 -10.43
C LEU A 316 14.71 20.90 -11.14
N THR A 317 14.65 20.94 -12.47
CA THR A 317 13.54 20.37 -13.27
C THR A 317 13.66 18.87 -13.51
N GLN A 318 14.82 18.28 -13.25
CA GLN A 318 15.02 16.84 -13.39
C GLN A 318 14.17 16.08 -12.36
N ARG A 319 13.92 14.80 -12.63
CA ARG A 319 13.16 13.92 -11.72
C ARG A 319 13.93 13.70 -10.42
N ALA A 320 13.23 13.77 -9.29
CA ALA A 320 13.76 13.36 -8.00
C ALA A 320 13.87 11.83 -7.93
N ILE A 321 15.10 11.31 -7.90
CA ILE A 321 15.39 9.89 -7.65
C ILE A 321 16.20 9.81 -6.36
N LEU A 322 15.59 9.26 -5.31
CA LEU A 322 16.14 9.21 -3.96
C LEU A 322 16.91 7.89 -3.75
N ASP A 323 17.64 7.84 -2.64
CA ASP A 323 18.28 6.61 -2.18
C ASP A 323 17.26 5.46 -2.04
N LYS A 324 17.64 4.24 -2.42
CA LYS A 324 16.72 3.09 -2.42
C LYS A 324 16.21 2.69 -1.03
N ASN A 325 16.94 3.11 0.01
CA ASN A 325 16.68 2.76 1.41
C ASN A 325 16.05 3.89 2.22
N SER A 326 15.90 5.10 1.66
CA SER A 326 15.35 6.23 2.41
C SER A 326 14.69 7.24 1.49
N ILE A 327 13.53 7.75 1.92
CA ILE A 327 12.86 8.89 1.29
C ILE A 327 13.42 10.23 1.78
N GLU A 328 14.39 10.23 2.70
CA GLU A 328 15.04 11.44 3.20
C GLU A 328 16.11 11.93 2.22
N PHE A 329 16.26 13.25 2.14
CA PHE A 329 17.28 13.86 1.30
C PHE A 329 18.65 13.77 1.97
N LYS A 330 19.61 13.12 1.29
CA LYS A 330 20.99 12.93 1.77
C LYS A 330 21.99 13.91 1.16
N GLY A 331 21.51 15.03 0.59
CA GLY A 331 22.34 16.02 -0.10
C GLY A 331 22.55 15.75 -1.60
N TYR A 332 22.00 14.66 -2.15
CA TYR A 332 22.10 14.33 -3.57
C TYR A 332 20.89 13.55 -4.09
N PHE A 333 20.68 13.59 -5.40
CA PHE A 333 19.79 12.68 -6.12
C PHE A 333 20.60 11.67 -6.94
N ALA A 334 20.04 10.49 -7.14
CA ALA A 334 20.61 9.51 -8.06
C ALA A 334 20.54 10.03 -9.50
N LYS A 335 21.52 9.63 -10.33
CA LYS A 335 21.58 10.03 -11.73
C LYS A 335 20.43 9.41 -12.54
N PRO A 336 19.99 10.04 -13.64
CA PRO A 336 19.05 9.43 -14.57
C PRO A 336 19.50 8.00 -14.96
N GLY A 337 18.57 7.04 -14.88
CA GLY A 337 18.84 5.63 -15.19
C GLY A 337 19.30 4.78 -14.01
N GLN A 338 19.68 5.38 -12.87
CA GLN A 338 19.95 4.63 -11.64
C GLN A 338 18.65 4.18 -10.95
N SER A 339 18.72 3.05 -10.26
CA SER A 339 17.67 2.58 -9.37
C SER A 339 17.56 3.50 -8.15
N GLY A 340 16.35 3.80 -7.71
CA GLY A 340 16.12 4.62 -6.52
C GLY A 340 14.64 4.89 -6.32
N ILE A 341 14.28 5.42 -5.15
CA ILE A 341 12.89 5.72 -4.82
C ILE A 341 12.44 6.91 -5.66
N LYS A 342 11.30 6.75 -6.35
CA LYS A 342 10.62 7.82 -7.08
C LYS A 342 9.33 8.15 -6.35
N LEU A 343 9.14 9.43 -6.05
CA LEU A 343 7.87 9.91 -5.50
C LEU A 343 7.03 10.50 -6.63
N ILE A 344 5.74 10.26 -6.56
CA ILE A 344 4.77 10.72 -7.56
C ILE A 344 3.64 11.50 -6.90
N SER A 345 3.00 12.35 -7.69
CA SER A 345 1.75 12.98 -7.31
C SER A 345 0.75 12.94 -8.49
N PHE A 346 -0.51 12.72 -8.15
CA PHE A 346 -1.61 12.71 -9.11
C PHE A 346 -1.93 14.14 -9.54
N THR A 347 -2.19 14.34 -10.83
CA THR A 347 -2.54 15.66 -11.37
C THR A 347 -3.99 15.70 -11.79
N SER A 348 -4.72 16.74 -11.36
CA SER A 348 -6.10 16.97 -11.82
C SER A 348 -6.17 17.15 -13.34
N LYS A 349 -5.09 17.61 -13.98
CA LYS A 349 -5.00 17.80 -15.44
C LYS A 349 -5.12 16.51 -16.24
N TYR A 350 -4.81 15.36 -15.64
CA TYR A 350 -4.97 14.07 -16.30
C TYR A 350 -6.45 13.69 -16.41
N PHE A 351 -7.25 14.06 -15.41
CA PHE A 351 -8.63 13.63 -15.32
C PHE A 351 -9.52 14.56 -16.16
N ASN A 352 -10.28 13.98 -17.09
CA ASN A 352 -11.27 14.69 -17.88
C ASN A 352 -12.52 14.94 -17.01
N PRO A 353 -12.81 16.19 -16.61
CA PRO A 353 -13.96 16.49 -15.77
C PRO A 353 -15.29 16.44 -16.54
N ALA A 354 -15.26 16.39 -17.88
CA ALA A 354 -16.46 16.29 -18.71
C ALA A 354 -17.02 14.86 -18.75
N LEU A 355 -16.22 13.85 -18.41
CA LEU A 355 -16.70 12.48 -18.28
C LEU A 355 -17.44 12.29 -16.96
N PRO A 356 -18.53 11.50 -16.94
CA PRO A 356 -19.17 11.13 -15.68
C PRO A 356 -18.18 10.48 -14.71
N ARG A 357 -18.29 10.79 -13.42
CA ARG A 357 -17.34 10.33 -12.39
C ARG A 357 -17.27 8.80 -12.25
N TYR A 358 -18.27 8.06 -12.72
CA TYR A 358 -18.25 6.57 -12.74
C TYR A 358 -17.45 5.97 -13.90
N VAL A 359 -16.96 6.79 -14.85
CA VAL A 359 -16.16 6.32 -15.99
C VAL A 359 -14.71 6.11 -15.52
N PRO A 360 -14.10 4.94 -15.79
CA PRO A 360 -12.70 4.71 -15.50
C PRO A 360 -11.82 5.50 -16.45
N GLN A 361 -10.89 6.30 -15.93
CA GLN A 361 -9.93 7.08 -16.72
C GLN A 361 -8.50 6.51 -16.61
N PHE A 362 -8.27 5.62 -15.65
CA PHE A 362 -7.10 4.75 -15.62
C PHE A 362 -7.43 3.45 -14.87
N ILE A 363 -6.62 2.42 -15.12
CA ILE A 363 -6.76 1.11 -14.52
C ILE A 363 -5.40 0.67 -13.95
N VAL A 364 -5.38 0.16 -12.73
CA VAL A 364 -4.26 -0.64 -12.22
C VAL A 364 -4.65 -2.11 -12.27
N LEU A 365 -3.88 -2.90 -13.00
CA LEU A 365 -3.94 -4.36 -12.98
C LEU A 365 -2.84 -4.87 -12.05
N TYR A 366 -3.22 -5.49 -10.95
CA TYR A 366 -2.35 -6.06 -9.94
C TYR A 366 -2.62 -7.56 -9.83
N TRP A 367 -1.59 -8.39 -9.78
CA TRP A 367 -1.74 -9.81 -9.47
C TRP A 367 -0.62 -10.31 -8.57
N ARG A 368 -0.99 -11.28 -7.76
CA ARG A 368 -0.17 -11.94 -6.75
C ARG A 368 -0.27 -13.44 -6.92
N TRP A 369 0.83 -14.16 -6.74
CA TRP A 369 0.78 -15.63 -6.71
C TRP A 369 1.74 -16.29 -5.72
N GLY A 370 1.31 -17.42 -5.18
CA GLY A 370 2.11 -18.33 -4.34
C GLY A 370 3.12 -19.16 -5.12
N GLN A 371 3.87 -20.03 -4.43
CA GLN A 371 4.86 -20.93 -5.05
C GLN A 371 4.34 -22.37 -5.25
N ASP A 372 3.09 -22.65 -4.87
CA ASP A 372 2.46 -23.94 -5.16
C ASP A 372 2.17 -24.11 -6.66
N PRO A 373 2.11 -25.35 -7.19
CA PRO A 373 1.97 -25.57 -8.63
C PRO A 373 0.71 -24.95 -9.26
N PRO A 374 -0.50 -25.02 -8.66
CA PRO A 374 -1.64 -24.27 -9.15
C PRO A 374 -1.46 -22.74 -9.20
N SER A 375 -0.86 -22.13 -8.19
CA SER A 375 -0.53 -20.69 -8.21
C SER A 375 0.44 -20.33 -9.34
N LEU A 376 1.46 -21.16 -9.58
CA LEU A 376 2.41 -20.98 -10.68
C LEU A 376 1.74 -21.13 -12.05
N LYS A 377 0.78 -22.06 -12.18
CA LYS A 377 -0.06 -22.19 -13.38
C LYS A 377 -0.88 -20.92 -13.62
N PHE A 378 -1.57 -20.41 -12.59
CA PHE A 378 -2.32 -19.15 -12.66
C PHE A 378 -1.45 -17.99 -13.15
N ALA A 379 -0.25 -17.82 -12.56
CA ALA A 379 0.67 -16.76 -12.98
C ALA A 379 1.10 -16.91 -14.44
N LYS A 380 1.43 -18.13 -14.88
CA LYS A 380 1.81 -18.42 -16.26
C LYS A 380 0.68 -18.12 -17.26
N GLU A 381 -0.56 -18.48 -16.92
CA GLU A 381 -1.72 -18.19 -17.78
C GLU A 381 -2.02 -16.70 -17.85
N MET A 382 -1.95 -15.98 -16.73
CA MET A 382 -2.03 -14.53 -16.70
C MET A 382 -0.97 -13.90 -17.62
N ASP A 383 0.30 -14.31 -17.48
CA ASP A 383 1.37 -13.75 -18.29
C ASP A 383 1.20 -14.01 -19.79
N LYS A 384 0.77 -15.23 -20.14
CA LYS A 384 0.61 -15.63 -21.53
C LYS A 384 -0.63 -15.02 -22.17
N ASN A 385 -1.78 -15.18 -21.54
CA ASN A 385 -3.08 -15.05 -22.20
C ASN A 385 -3.80 -13.73 -21.94
N PHE A 386 -3.41 -12.94 -20.92
CA PHE A 386 -4.22 -11.79 -20.52
C PHE A 386 -4.42 -10.78 -21.68
N PRO A 387 -5.68 -10.47 -22.05
CA PRO A 387 -5.99 -9.63 -23.21
C PRO A 387 -6.01 -8.15 -22.81
N VAL A 388 -4.82 -7.57 -22.64
CA VAL A 388 -4.60 -6.17 -22.21
C VAL A 388 -5.44 -5.17 -23.01
N GLU A 389 -5.54 -5.34 -24.32
CA GLU A 389 -6.29 -4.40 -25.17
C GLU A 389 -7.79 -4.39 -24.85
N LYS A 390 -8.38 -5.52 -24.47
CA LYS A 390 -9.79 -5.58 -24.06
C LYS A 390 -10.01 -4.81 -22.76
N LEU A 391 -9.11 -4.95 -21.78
CA LEU A 391 -9.18 -4.18 -20.54
C LEU A 391 -9.03 -2.67 -20.79
N LYS A 392 -8.11 -2.27 -21.69
CA LYS A 392 -7.94 -0.87 -22.08
C LYS A 392 -9.20 -0.27 -22.69
N THR A 393 -10.02 -1.05 -23.41
CA THR A 393 -11.27 -0.53 -24.01
C THR A 393 -12.29 -0.03 -22.99
N LEU A 394 -12.14 -0.37 -21.70
CA LEU A 394 -13.00 0.11 -20.64
C LEU A 394 -12.69 1.55 -20.25
N ILE A 395 -11.48 2.05 -20.52
CA ILE A 395 -11.07 3.43 -20.19
C ILE A 395 -11.83 4.44 -21.06
N ASP A 396 -12.28 5.52 -20.43
CA ASP A 396 -13.05 6.64 -21.01
C ASP A 396 -14.41 6.25 -21.61
N LYS A 397 -14.92 5.05 -21.33
CA LYS A 397 -16.21 4.55 -21.82
C LYS A 397 -17.14 4.22 -20.69
#